data_AF-A0A1I2RTZ2-F1
#
_entry.id   AF-A0A1I2RTZ2-F1
#
_cell.length_a   1.000
_cell.length_b   1.000
_cell.length_c   1.000
_cell.angle_alpha   90.00
_cell.angle_beta   90.00
_cell.angle_gamma   90.00
#
_symmetry.space_group_name_H-M   'P 1'
#
loop_
_entity.id
_entity.type
_entity.pdbx_description
1 polymer ?
#
loop_
_entity_poly.entity_id
_entity_poly.type
_entity_poly.pdbx_seq_one_letter_code
_entity_poly.pdbx_strand_id
1 'polypeptide(L)'
;MAQTKILVTVGGKSFTAALADNSTASAFEALLPLTLDMAELNGNEKYNYMSRSLPTNTIHPNTIQEGDIMLYGSTCVVLFYKTFSTSYAYSCIGRIDNASGLASALGRGSATVSFSLLTTGVPAATAKPVSGKVYNLEGQEMEHPREGVYIVDGKKCVIR
;
A
#
# COMPACT_ATOMS: atom_id res chain seq x y z
N MET A 1 -16.41 -6.36 -9.69
CA MET A 1 -16.24 -6.27 -8.22
C MET A 1 -15.42 -5.03 -7.90
N ALA A 2 -15.44 -4.51 -6.67
CA ALA A 2 -14.61 -3.36 -6.31
C ALA A 2 -13.12 -3.76 -6.26
N GLN A 3 -12.25 -2.95 -6.84
CA GLN A 3 -10.81 -3.21 -6.88
C GLN A 3 -10.18 -2.92 -5.50
N THR A 4 -9.41 -3.85 -4.94
CA THR A 4 -8.72 -3.63 -3.65
C THR A 4 -7.78 -2.44 -3.76
N LYS A 5 -7.86 -1.52 -2.79
CA LYS A 5 -6.98 -0.36 -2.66
C LYS A 5 -5.96 -0.59 -1.56
N ILE A 6 -4.73 -0.20 -1.82
CA ILE A 6 -3.61 -0.26 -0.89
C ILE A 6 -2.98 1.13 -0.73
N LEU A 7 -2.32 1.35 0.39
CA LEU A 7 -1.46 2.49 0.64
C LEU A 7 -0.01 2.08 0.39
N VAL A 8 0.72 2.89 -0.37
CA VAL A 8 2.15 2.78 -0.60
C VAL A 8 2.82 3.98 0.05
N THR A 9 3.68 3.75 1.03
CA THR A 9 4.37 4.80 1.80
C THR A 9 5.87 4.73 1.57
N VAL A 10 6.47 5.86 1.20
CA VAL A 10 7.91 6.01 0.96
C VAL A 10 8.32 7.47 1.15
N GLY A 11 9.48 7.71 1.76
CA GLY A 11 10.02 9.06 1.94
C GLY A 11 9.07 10.02 2.68
N GLY A 12 8.27 9.50 3.62
CA GLY A 12 7.25 10.27 4.37
C GLY A 12 6.01 10.67 3.56
N LYS A 13 5.88 10.23 2.31
CA LYS A 13 4.69 10.43 1.47
C LYS A 13 3.90 9.14 1.32
N SER A 14 2.60 9.28 1.10
CA SER A 14 1.68 8.17 0.89
C SER A 14 0.98 8.31 -0.46
N PHE A 15 0.87 7.19 -1.17
CA PHE A 15 0.25 7.05 -2.47
C PHE A 15 -0.79 5.95 -2.41
N THR A 16 -1.98 6.19 -2.99
CA THR A 16 -2.98 5.13 -3.14
C THR A 16 -2.69 4.34 -4.41
N ALA A 17 -2.75 3.02 -4.31
CA ALA A 17 -2.66 2.13 -5.46
C ALA A 17 -3.86 1.17 -5.51
N ALA A 18 -4.19 0.72 -6.71
CA ALA A 18 -5.19 -0.30 -6.96
C ALA A 18 -4.52 -1.62 -7.35
N LEU A 19 -4.89 -2.71 -6.68
CA LEU A 19 -4.42 -4.05 -7.02
C LEU A 19 -5.15 -4.57 -8.26
N ALA A 20 -4.43 -5.29 -9.13
CA ALA A 20 -5.05 -5.92 -10.30
C ALA A 20 -5.98 -7.08 -9.88
N ASP A 21 -6.95 -7.42 -10.73
CA ASP A 21 -7.82 -8.58 -10.53
C ASP A 21 -7.16 -9.85 -11.09
N ASN A 22 -6.19 -10.39 -10.35
CA ASN A 22 -5.48 -11.62 -10.71
C ASN A 22 -4.84 -12.32 -9.49
N SER A 23 -4.41 -13.57 -9.68
CA SER A 23 -3.83 -14.40 -8.61
C SER A 23 -2.51 -13.87 -8.05
N THR A 24 -1.70 -13.18 -8.85
CA THR A 24 -0.46 -12.54 -8.38
C THR A 24 -0.77 -11.42 -7.39
N ALA A 25 -1.71 -10.55 -7.73
CA ALA A 25 -2.15 -9.43 -6.89
C ALA A 25 -2.83 -9.91 -5.61
N SER A 26 -3.71 -10.92 -5.69
CA SER A 26 -4.32 -11.52 -4.48
C SER A 26 -3.29 -12.17 -3.56
N ALA A 27 -2.28 -12.83 -4.11
CA ALA A 27 -1.21 -13.41 -3.29
C ALA A 27 -0.31 -12.34 -2.67
N PHE A 28 -0.06 -11.23 -3.37
CA PHE A 28 0.64 -10.07 -2.82
C PHE A 28 -0.17 -9.38 -1.70
N GLU A 29 -1.49 -9.23 -1.88
CA GLU A 29 -2.40 -8.68 -0.86
C GLU A 29 -2.31 -9.45 0.47
N ALA A 30 -2.24 -10.78 0.40
CA ALA A 30 -2.10 -11.64 1.58
C ALA A 30 -0.76 -11.47 2.33
N LEU A 31 0.20 -10.72 1.78
CA LEU A 31 1.46 -10.38 2.45
C LEU A 31 1.37 -9.09 3.25
N LEU A 32 0.30 -8.30 3.09
CA LEU A 32 0.20 -6.98 3.69
C LEU A 32 -0.13 -7.08 5.20
N PRO A 33 0.44 -6.20 6.06
CA PRO A 33 1.38 -5.14 5.71
C PRO A 33 2.79 -5.68 5.39
N LEU A 34 3.40 -5.13 4.34
CA LEU A 34 4.69 -5.55 3.83
C LEU A 34 5.62 -4.33 3.70
N THR A 35 6.83 -4.42 4.22
CA THR A 35 7.87 -3.40 4.02
C THR A 35 9.06 -4.03 3.33
N LEU A 36 9.52 -3.40 2.24
CA LEU A 36 10.62 -3.89 1.41
C LEU A 36 11.71 -2.82 1.30
N ASP A 37 12.96 -3.21 1.53
CA ASP A 37 14.11 -2.41 1.16
C ASP A 37 14.39 -2.62 -0.32
N MET A 38 13.98 -1.66 -1.15
CA MET A 38 14.02 -1.79 -2.60
C MET A 38 15.26 -1.08 -3.18
N ALA A 39 16.07 -1.82 -3.94
CA ALA A 39 17.25 -1.30 -4.59
C ALA A 39 16.90 -0.49 -5.85
N GLU A 40 17.71 0.51 -6.16
CA GLU A 40 17.61 1.30 -7.39
C GLU A 40 18.16 0.50 -8.58
N LEU A 41 17.47 0.57 -9.72
CA LEU A 41 17.95 0.03 -10.98
C LEU A 41 17.58 0.97 -12.14
N ASN A 42 18.53 1.20 -13.05
CA ASN A 42 18.36 1.95 -14.30
C ASN A 42 17.80 3.39 -14.18
N GLY A 43 17.57 3.91 -12.97
CA GLY A 43 17.00 5.25 -12.76
C GLY A 43 15.53 5.36 -13.16
N ASN A 44 14.79 4.25 -13.23
CA ASN A 44 13.36 4.19 -13.54
C ASN A 44 12.57 3.23 -12.63
N GLU A 45 13.23 2.40 -11.82
CA GLU A 45 12.60 1.36 -11.03
C GLU A 45 13.26 1.15 -9.67
N LYS A 46 12.45 0.74 -8.68
CA LYS A 46 12.94 0.13 -7.44
C LYS A 46 12.54 -1.33 -7.43
N TYR A 47 13.40 -2.21 -6.95
CA TYR A 47 13.09 -3.64 -6.90
C TYR A 47 13.53 -4.32 -5.60
N ASN A 48 12.86 -5.41 -5.24
CA ASN A 48 13.27 -6.29 -4.14
C ASN A 48 12.95 -7.75 -4.48
N TYR A 49 13.90 -8.66 -4.21
CA TYR A 49 13.67 -10.09 -4.27
C TYR A 49 13.12 -10.61 -2.94
N MET A 50 11.89 -11.10 -2.96
CA MET A 50 11.28 -11.75 -1.81
C MET A 50 11.81 -13.18 -1.64
N SER A 51 11.82 -13.67 -0.39
CA SER A 51 12.17 -15.05 -0.07
C SER A 51 11.11 -16.08 -0.50
N ARG A 52 9.89 -15.62 -0.83
CA ARG A 52 8.77 -16.46 -1.26
C ARG A 52 8.40 -16.15 -2.71
N SER A 53 8.04 -17.20 -3.45
CA SER A 53 7.47 -17.07 -4.79
C SER A 53 5.98 -16.77 -4.72
N LEU A 54 5.49 -15.95 -5.65
CA LEU A 54 4.07 -15.71 -5.89
C LEU A 54 3.62 -16.43 -7.18
N PRO A 55 2.32 -16.73 -7.32
CA PRO A 55 1.74 -17.13 -8.59
C PRO A 55 2.02 -16.08 -9.67
N THR A 56 2.23 -16.52 -10.90
CA THR A 56 2.52 -15.65 -12.04
C THR A 56 1.40 -15.69 -13.07
N ASN A 57 1.07 -14.54 -13.63
CA ASN A 57 0.22 -14.37 -14.81
C ASN A 57 0.92 -13.40 -15.75
N THR A 58 2.00 -13.87 -16.37
CA THR A 58 2.92 -13.00 -17.10
C THR A 58 2.32 -12.48 -18.40
N ILE A 59 2.44 -11.19 -18.62
CA ILE A 59 2.10 -10.49 -19.86
C ILE A 59 3.31 -9.70 -20.36
N HIS A 60 3.35 -9.39 -21.66
CA HIS A 60 4.25 -8.38 -22.21
C HIS A 60 3.47 -7.05 -22.28
N PRO A 61 3.69 -6.11 -21.35
CA PRO A 61 2.94 -4.86 -21.36
C PRO A 61 3.32 -3.95 -22.52
N ASN A 62 4.46 -4.20 -23.19
CA ASN A 62 5.14 -3.37 -24.19
C ASN A 62 5.63 -2.01 -23.65
N THR A 63 4.86 -1.40 -22.74
CA THR A 63 5.16 -0.14 -22.07
C THR A 63 4.83 -0.26 -20.59
N ILE A 64 5.83 0.00 -19.75
CA ILE A 64 5.63 0.25 -18.33
C ILE A 64 5.14 1.69 -18.15
N GLN A 65 4.17 1.90 -17.29
CA GLN A 65 3.71 3.22 -16.89
C GLN A 65 4.28 3.59 -15.52
N GLU A 66 4.52 4.88 -15.32
CA GLU A 66 4.82 5.42 -13.99
C GLU A 66 3.76 4.99 -12.96
N GLY A 67 4.21 4.50 -11.81
CA GLY A 67 3.36 3.99 -10.74
C GLY A 67 3.02 2.50 -10.86
N ASP A 68 3.47 1.80 -11.91
CA ASP A 68 3.30 0.35 -12.03
C ASP A 68 3.98 -0.42 -10.90
N ILE A 69 3.24 -1.38 -10.33
CA ILE A 69 3.73 -2.37 -9.36
C ILE A 69 3.64 -3.73 -10.04
N MET A 70 4.79 -4.34 -10.28
CA MET A 70 4.92 -5.53 -11.12
C MET A 70 5.72 -6.62 -10.39
N LEU A 71 5.47 -7.87 -10.76
CA LEU A 71 6.29 -9.01 -10.37
C LEU A 71 7.11 -9.46 -11.59
N TYR A 72 8.43 -9.39 -11.47
CA TYR A 72 9.37 -9.99 -12.42
C TYR A 72 9.73 -11.41 -11.99
N GLY A 73 9.62 -12.36 -12.92
CA GLY A 73 9.65 -13.78 -12.57
C GLY A 73 8.54 -14.10 -11.56
N SER A 74 8.89 -14.79 -10.48
CA SER A 74 7.96 -15.16 -9.41
C SER A 74 8.29 -14.55 -8.05
N THR A 75 9.42 -13.85 -7.90
CA THR A 75 9.93 -13.41 -6.59
C THR A 75 10.32 -11.93 -6.52
N CYS A 76 10.47 -11.23 -7.64
CA CYS A 76 10.99 -9.87 -7.67
C CYS A 76 9.86 -8.84 -7.80
N VAL A 77 9.58 -8.11 -6.73
CA VAL A 77 8.62 -7.00 -6.75
C VAL A 77 9.33 -5.76 -7.27
N VAL A 78 8.72 -5.09 -8.25
CA VAL A 78 9.24 -3.89 -8.90
C VAL A 78 8.21 -2.76 -8.81
N LEU A 79 8.65 -1.59 -8.37
CA LEU A 79 7.89 -0.34 -8.38
C LEU A 79 8.54 0.61 -9.39
N PHE A 80 7.82 0.92 -10.47
CA PHE A 80 8.27 1.80 -11.52
C PHE A 80 7.85 3.24 -11.27
N TYR A 81 8.77 4.18 -11.47
CA TYR A 81 8.52 5.62 -11.28
C TYR A 81 8.83 6.45 -12.52
N LYS A 82 8.97 5.79 -13.69
CA LYS A 82 8.99 6.42 -15.01
C LYS A 82 8.29 5.52 -16.03
N THR A 83 7.69 6.13 -17.05
CA THR A 83 7.14 5.42 -18.22
C THR A 83 8.24 5.12 -19.24
N PHE A 84 8.32 3.89 -19.74
CA PHE A 84 9.28 3.48 -20.78
C PHE A 84 8.81 2.20 -21.50
N SER A 85 9.34 1.97 -22.70
CA SER A 85 9.07 0.74 -23.46
C SER A 85 9.92 -0.42 -22.95
N THR A 86 9.33 -1.62 -22.92
CA THR A 86 9.99 -2.84 -22.48
C THR A 86 9.57 -4.05 -23.30
N SER A 87 10.48 -4.99 -23.51
CA SER A 87 10.17 -6.32 -24.08
C SER A 87 9.97 -7.39 -23.01
N TYR A 88 10.28 -7.09 -21.73
CA TYR A 88 10.20 -8.05 -20.64
C TYR A 88 8.76 -8.41 -20.29
N ALA A 89 8.58 -9.63 -19.79
CA ALA A 89 7.32 -10.11 -19.28
C ALA A 89 7.22 -9.88 -17.76
N TYR A 90 6.04 -9.48 -17.30
CA TYR A 90 5.74 -9.23 -15.89
C TYR A 90 4.36 -9.76 -15.55
N SER A 91 4.15 -10.13 -14.28
CA SER A 91 2.80 -10.31 -13.74
C SER A 91 2.39 -9.02 -13.02
N CYS A 92 1.23 -8.45 -13.37
CA CYS A 92 0.77 -7.20 -12.79
C CYS A 92 0.31 -7.40 -11.34
N ILE A 93 0.87 -6.64 -10.40
CA ILE A 93 0.38 -6.59 -9.00
C ILE A 93 -0.65 -5.47 -8.87
N GLY A 94 -0.36 -4.29 -9.40
CA GLY A 94 -1.23 -3.13 -9.29
C GLY A 94 -0.59 -1.87 -9.86
N ARG A 95 -1.24 -0.72 -9.62
CA ARG A 95 -0.73 0.59 -10.05
C ARG A 95 -1.13 1.68 -9.06
N ILE A 96 -0.22 2.61 -8.81
CA ILE A 96 -0.49 3.87 -8.09
C ILE A 96 -1.44 4.74 -8.92
N ASP A 97 -2.54 5.20 -8.32
CA ASP A 97 -3.60 5.95 -9.01
C ASP A 97 -3.11 7.31 -9.52
N ASN A 98 -2.31 8.01 -8.71
CA ASN A 98 -1.67 9.28 -9.05
C ASN A 98 -0.22 9.25 -8.58
N ALA A 99 0.71 9.04 -9.52
CA ALA A 99 2.13 8.93 -9.23
C ALA A 99 2.87 10.28 -9.11
N SER A 100 2.15 11.42 -9.18
CA SER A 100 2.77 12.73 -9.04
C SER A 100 3.60 12.83 -7.76
N GLY A 101 4.90 13.12 -7.91
CA GLY A 101 5.85 13.23 -6.80
C GLY A 101 6.42 11.90 -6.29
N LEU A 102 6.08 10.76 -6.89
CA LEU A 102 6.60 9.43 -6.55
C LEU A 102 8.13 9.37 -6.73
N ALA A 103 8.64 9.77 -7.89
CA ALA A 103 10.08 9.79 -8.18
C ALA A 103 10.87 10.62 -7.15
N SER A 104 10.31 11.74 -6.70
CA SER A 104 10.92 12.58 -5.66
C SER A 104 10.91 11.92 -4.29
N ALA A 105 9.84 11.20 -3.94
CA ALA A 105 9.74 10.48 -2.67
C ALA A 105 10.69 9.28 -2.59
N LEU A 106 10.87 8.59 -3.72
CA LEU A 106 11.76 7.44 -3.86
C LEU A 106 13.25 7.80 -3.84
N GLY A 107 13.60 9.03 -4.25
CA GLY A 107 14.99 9.47 -4.32
C GLY A 107 15.84 8.69 -5.33
N ARG A 108 17.16 8.94 -5.34
CA ARG A 108 18.12 8.41 -6.32
C ARG A 108 18.77 7.07 -5.97
N GLY A 109 18.61 6.60 -4.74
CA GLY A 109 19.24 5.37 -4.24
C GLY A 109 18.18 4.38 -3.75
N SER A 110 18.59 3.33 -3.05
CA SER A 110 17.63 2.40 -2.44
C SER A 110 16.64 3.12 -1.52
N ALA A 111 15.42 2.59 -1.45
CA ALA A 111 14.34 3.15 -0.64
C ALA A 111 13.60 2.03 0.10
N THR A 112 13.24 2.29 1.35
CA THR A 112 12.31 1.43 2.11
C THR A 112 10.89 1.83 1.73
N VAL A 113 10.14 0.89 1.14
CA VAL A 113 8.76 1.09 0.71
C VAL A 113 7.84 0.19 1.51
N SER A 114 6.83 0.79 2.13
CA SER A 114 5.80 0.07 2.89
C SER A 114 4.49 0.01 2.11
N PHE A 115 3.88 -1.16 2.07
CA PHE A 115 2.59 -1.45 1.47
C PHE A 115 1.63 -1.91 2.57
N SER A 116 0.42 -1.38 2.59
CA SER A 116 -0.63 -1.77 3.53
C SER A 116 -2.02 -1.66 2.90
N LEU A 117 -3.02 -2.32 3.48
CA LEU A 117 -4.41 -2.13 3.03
C LEU A 117 -4.83 -0.68 3.25
N LEU A 118 -5.52 -0.08 2.28
CA LEU A 118 -6.13 1.23 2.47
C LEU A 118 -7.36 1.08 3.37
N THR A 119 -7.20 1.37 4.66
CA THR A 119 -8.33 1.40 5.59
C THR A 119 -9.01 2.77 5.54
N THR A 120 -10.24 2.82 5.05
CA THR A 120 -11.07 4.05 5.05
C THR A 120 -11.82 4.27 6.37
N GLY A 121 -11.45 3.54 7.43
CA GLY A 121 -12.00 3.70 8.77
C GLY A 121 -10.92 3.53 9.84
N VAL A 122 -11.22 4.00 11.06
CA VAL A 122 -10.45 3.61 12.26
C VAL A 122 -10.51 2.08 12.32
N PRO A 123 -9.36 1.37 12.34
CA PRO A 123 -9.37 -0.07 12.55
C PRO A 123 -10.24 -0.36 13.76
N ALA A 124 -11.16 -1.33 13.68
CA ALA A 124 -11.95 -1.72 14.84
C ALA A 124 -10.97 -1.91 16.01
N ALA A 125 -11.09 -1.06 17.04
CA ALA A 125 -10.24 -1.17 18.20
C ALA A 125 -10.36 -2.61 18.72
N THR A 126 -9.27 -3.37 18.69
CA THR A 126 -9.22 -4.73 19.23
C THR A 126 -9.24 -4.73 20.75
N ALA A 127 -9.07 -3.56 21.36
CA ALA A 127 -9.34 -3.35 22.76
C ALA A 127 -10.80 -3.68 23.04
N LYS A 128 -11.04 -4.62 23.97
CA LYS A 128 -12.38 -4.83 24.49
C LYS A 128 -12.88 -3.48 25.04
N PRO A 129 -14.04 -2.99 24.60
CA PRO A 129 -14.57 -1.74 25.11
C PRO A 129 -14.71 -1.86 26.63
N VAL A 130 -14.11 -0.91 27.34
CA VAL A 130 -14.37 -0.74 28.76
C VAL A 130 -15.58 0.15 28.87
N SER A 131 -16.66 -0.40 29.44
CA SER A 131 -17.92 0.32 29.56
C SER A 131 -17.72 1.67 30.25
N GLY A 132 -18.23 2.74 29.62
CA GLY A 132 -18.15 4.10 30.16
C GLY A 132 -16.83 4.84 29.89
N LYS A 133 -15.92 4.27 29.11
CA LYS A 133 -14.72 4.96 28.62
C LYS A 133 -14.94 5.56 27.23
N VAL A 134 -14.31 6.70 26.99
CA VAL A 134 -14.35 7.41 25.71
C VAL A 134 -12.93 7.51 25.14
N TYR A 135 -12.78 7.31 23.83
CA TYR A 135 -11.50 7.37 23.14
C TYR A 135 -11.55 8.32 21.94
N ASN A 136 -10.45 8.99 21.64
CA ASN A 136 -10.29 9.69 20.35
C ASN A 136 -10.10 8.69 19.19
N LEU A 137 -9.95 9.20 17.96
CA LEU A 137 -9.81 8.38 16.77
C LEU A 137 -8.45 7.66 16.71
N GLU A 138 -7.50 8.11 17.52
CA GLU A 138 -6.19 7.50 17.74
C GLU A 138 -6.23 6.40 18.82
N GLY A 139 -7.38 6.17 19.46
CA GLY A 139 -7.57 5.15 20.49
C GLY A 139 -7.04 5.54 21.88
N GLN A 140 -6.74 6.81 22.11
CA GLN A 140 -6.33 7.35 23.41
C GLN A 140 -7.56 7.65 24.27
N GLU A 141 -7.53 7.22 25.53
CA GLU A 141 -8.59 7.50 26.49
C GLU A 141 -8.72 9.01 26.73
N MET A 142 -9.96 9.49 26.80
CA MET A 142 -10.29 10.88 27.06
C MET A 142 -11.24 10.99 28.24
N GLU A 143 -10.89 11.87 29.18
CA GLU A 143 -11.80 12.31 30.23
C GLU A 143 -12.56 13.55 29.74
N HIS A 144 -13.89 13.48 29.77
CA HIS A 144 -14.80 14.60 29.48
C HIS A 144 -14.60 15.31 28.11
N PRO A 145 -14.69 14.58 26.99
CA PRO A 145 -14.67 15.19 25.67
C PRO A 145 -15.86 16.16 25.49
N ARG A 146 -15.59 17.33 24.90
CA ARG A 146 -16.59 18.41 24.75
C ARG A 146 -17.39 18.32 23.46
N GLU A 147 -16.71 18.33 22.32
CA GLU A 147 -17.32 18.26 20.99
C GLU A 147 -16.43 17.45 20.05
N GLY A 148 -17.02 16.71 19.10
CA GLY A 148 -16.27 15.94 18.10
C GLY A 148 -16.74 14.51 17.92
N VAL A 149 -15.92 13.73 17.20
CA VAL A 149 -16.16 12.32 16.91
C VAL A 149 -15.30 11.46 17.83
N TYR A 150 -15.94 10.56 18.56
CA TYR A 150 -15.29 9.71 19.56
C TYR A 150 -15.70 8.25 19.40
N ILE A 151 -14.97 7.34 20.03
CA ILE A 151 -15.37 5.95 20.23
C ILE A 151 -15.86 5.79 21.67
N VAL A 152 -17.13 5.42 21.85
CA VAL A 152 -17.77 5.14 23.15
C VAL A 152 -18.31 3.71 23.11
N ASP A 153 -17.91 2.88 24.06
CA ASP A 153 -18.28 1.46 24.11
C ASP A 153 -18.07 0.71 22.77
N GLY A 154 -16.99 1.06 22.05
CA GLY A 154 -16.65 0.47 20.76
C GLY A 154 -17.49 0.98 19.58
N LYS A 155 -18.33 1.99 19.78
CA LYS A 155 -19.15 2.62 18.73
C LYS A 155 -18.69 4.04 18.46
N LYS A 156 -18.68 4.43 17.18
CA LYS A 156 -18.47 5.82 16.78
C LYS A 156 -19.67 6.67 17.23
N CYS A 157 -19.40 7.69 18.04
CA CYS A 157 -20.37 8.65 18.55
C CYS A 157 -19.96 10.07 18.16
N VAL A 158 -20.95 10.94 17.94
CA VAL A 158 -20.73 12.38 17.79
C VAL A 158 -21.21 13.03 19.07
N ILE A 159 -20.30 13.71 19.76
CA ILE A 159 -20.62 14.55 20.92
C ILE A 159 -20.71 15.99 20.40
N ARG A 160 -21.81 16.67 20.73
CA ARG A 160 -22.12 18.05 20.34
C ARG A 160 -22.37 18.87 21.59
#